data_AF-A0A933R6M2-F1
#
_entry.id   AF-A0A933R6M2-F1
#
_cell.length_a   1.000
_cell.length_b   1.000
_cell.length_c   1.000
_cell.angle_alpha   90.00
_cell.angle_beta   90.00
_cell.angle_gamma   90.00
#
_symmetry.space_group_name_H-M   'P 1'
#
loop_
_entity.id
_entity.type
_entity.pdbx_description
1 polymer ?
#
loop_
_entity_poly.entity_id
_entity_poly.type
_entity_poly.pdbx_seq_one_letter_code
_entity_poly.pdbx_strand_id
1 'polypeptide(L)'
;MKMKKTKPVTSTGRKVAIESRYTFSIGDTKNILRSSLESAGILEADKVIEKNESAIIDLTKEIVETKHEVKSIRVLLERRTSKFEGLTEYDEHFIKTFARQAAISLAEALTKKAVAPAGPMVTVYISADGELYREPKSQYTFRMENSSGRMKLVMALMTSRKYIPTKTLIDLTDLSSIKSVQSAVQAIKRMVHKKLKVSEFIVGWQDSGYRINPNVILKKE
;
A
#
# COMPACT_ATOMS: atom_id res chain seq x y z
N MET A 1 -35.58 49.06 46.56
CA MET A 1 -35.05 48.85 45.19
C MET A 1 -34.45 47.46 45.09
N LYS A 2 -35.06 46.54 44.32
CA LYS A 2 -34.53 45.19 44.07
C LYS A 2 -33.96 45.15 42.65
N MET A 3 -32.67 44.85 42.52
CA MET A 3 -32.00 44.68 41.22
C MET A 3 -32.48 43.39 40.54
N LYS A 4 -33.04 43.51 39.32
CA LYS A 4 -33.37 42.39 38.44
C LYS A 4 -32.08 41.86 37.80
N LYS A 5 -31.73 40.61 38.08
CA LYS A 5 -30.68 39.87 37.37
C LYS A 5 -31.23 39.40 36.02
N THR A 6 -30.72 39.95 34.92
CA THR A 6 -30.91 39.43 33.57
C THR A 6 -30.06 38.18 33.37
N LYS A 7 -30.69 37.06 33.00
CA LYS A 7 -30.01 35.82 32.61
C LYS A 7 -29.48 35.96 31.17
N PRO A 8 -28.28 35.43 30.86
CA PRO A 8 -27.81 35.41 29.48
C PRO A 8 -28.57 34.33 28.67
N VAL A 9 -29.09 34.74 27.52
CA VAL A 9 -29.68 33.83 26.52
C VAL A 9 -28.53 33.13 25.81
N THR A 10 -28.36 31.84 26.08
CA THR A 10 -27.42 30.99 25.34
C THR A 10 -27.99 30.71 23.96
N SER A 11 -27.41 31.32 22.93
CA SER A 11 -27.71 30.99 21.55
C SER A 11 -27.21 29.56 21.26
N THR A 12 -28.14 28.62 21.17
CA THR A 12 -27.88 27.28 20.65
C THR A 12 -27.50 27.40 19.19
N GLY A 13 -26.20 27.53 18.93
CA GLY A 13 -25.62 27.39 17.59
C GLY A 13 -25.92 25.99 17.06
N ARG A 14 -26.93 25.90 16.18
CA ARG A 14 -27.15 24.73 15.33
C ARG A 14 -25.88 24.53 14.49
N LYS A 15 -25.05 23.55 14.85
CA LYS A 15 -24.02 23.00 13.97
C LYS A 15 -24.73 22.28 12.83
N VAL A 16 -25.01 23.01 11.75
CA VAL A 16 -25.44 22.41 10.49
C VAL A 16 -24.19 21.76 9.90
N ALA A 17 -24.04 20.46 10.11
CA ALA A 17 -23.05 19.67 9.38
C ALA A 17 -23.47 19.68 7.91
N ILE A 18 -22.80 20.51 7.11
CA ILE A 18 -22.92 20.46 5.66
C ILE A 18 -22.21 19.18 5.21
N GLU A 19 -22.94 18.07 5.20
CA GLU A 19 -22.55 16.88 4.45
C GLU A 19 -22.66 17.21 2.96
N SER A 20 -21.61 17.80 2.40
CA SER A 20 -21.41 17.80 0.96
C SER A 20 -21.18 16.36 0.51
N ARG A 21 -22.26 15.71 0.06
CA ARG A 21 -22.16 14.42 -0.66
C ARG A 21 -21.37 14.67 -1.93
N TYR A 22 -20.15 14.17 -1.97
CA TYR A 22 -19.31 14.25 -3.15
C TYR A 22 -19.82 13.24 -4.16
N THR A 23 -20.44 13.72 -5.23
CA THR A 23 -20.93 12.89 -6.32
C THR A 23 -19.82 12.75 -7.35
N PHE A 24 -18.79 11.95 -7.05
CA PHE A 24 -17.86 11.48 -8.08
C PHE A 24 -18.40 10.15 -8.61
N SER A 25 -18.85 10.15 -9.85
CA SER A 25 -19.60 9.04 -10.43
C SER A 25 -18.75 8.20 -11.38
N ILE A 26 -19.25 6.99 -11.67
CA ILE A 26 -18.69 6.13 -12.72
C ILE A 26 -18.72 6.87 -14.08
N GLY A 27 -19.75 7.70 -14.32
CA GLY A 27 -19.86 8.52 -15.53
C GLY A 27 -18.71 9.52 -15.65
N ASP A 28 -18.33 10.18 -14.56
CA ASP A 28 -17.19 11.11 -14.53
C ASP A 28 -15.88 10.39 -14.84
N THR A 29 -15.72 9.18 -14.27
CA THR A 29 -14.53 8.34 -14.51
C THR A 29 -14.44 7.88 -15.97
N LYS A 30 -15.56 7.44 -16.56
CA LYS A 30 -15.64 7.05 -17.98
C LYS A 30 -15.32 8.23 -18.91
N ASN A 31 -15.82 9.42 -18.61
CA ASN A 31 -15.56 10.61 -19.43
C ASN A 31 -14.08 11.03 -19.40
N ILE A 32 -13.45 11.03 -18.22
CA ILE A 32 -12.01 11.32 -18.08
C ILE A 32 -11.16 10.29 -18.82
N LEU A 33 -11.51 9.00 -18.69
CA LEU A 33 -10.83 7.91 -19.40
C LEU A 33 -10.99 8.06 -20.91
N ARG A 34 -12.20 8.38 -21.40
CA ARG A 34 -12.45 8.59 -22.83
C ARG A 34 -11.56 9.70 -23.39
N SER A 35 -11.58 10.88 -22.77
CA SER A 35 -10.73 12.00 -23.20
C SER A 35 -9.24 11.66 -23.14
N SER A 36 -8.81 10.88 -22.15
CA SER A 36 -7.42 10.45 -22.01
C SER A 36 -7.01 9.45 -23.11
N LEU A 37 -7.87 8.48 -23.43
CA LEU A 37 -7.63 7.49 -24.49
C LEU A 37 -7.63 8.15 -25.88
N GLU A 38 -8.55 9.08 -26.13
CA GLU A 38 -8.59 9.87 -27.36
C GLU A 38 -7.33 10.73 -27.52
N SER A 39 -6.89 11.40 -26.45
CA SER A 39 -5.65 12.20 -26.47
C SER A 39 -4.38 11.36 -26.68
N ALA A 40 -4.44 10.05 -26.35
CA ALA A 40 -3.38 9.09 -26.61
C ALA A 40 -3.46 8.44 -28.01
N GLY A 41 -4.42 8.86 -28.85
CA GLY A 41 -4.59 8.34 -30.22
C GLY A 41 -5.29 6.98 -30.31
N ILE A 42 -5.98 6.53 -29.25
CA ILE A 42 -6.72 5.26 -29.24
C ILE A 42 -8.10 5.49 -29.85
N LEU A 43 -8.26 5.06 -31.11
CA LEU A 43 -9.47 5.28 -31.93
C LEU A 43 -10.72 4.53 -31.44
N GLU A 44 -10.57 3.51 -30.59
CA GLU A 44 -11.67 2.69 -30.07
C GLU A 44 -11.88 2.86 -28.54
N ALA A 45 -11.76 4.09 -28.05
CA ALA A 45 -11.85 4.40 -26.62
C ALA A 45 -13.11 3.82 -25.93
N ASP A 46 -14.27 3.89 -26.59
CA ASP A 46 -15.53 3.37 -26.04
C ASP A 46 -15.53 1.85 -25.88
N LYS A 47 -15.02 1.09 -26.86
CA LYS A 47 -14.90 -0.37 -26.76
C LYS A 47 -13.94 -0.79 -25.65
N VAL A 48 -12.86 -0.03 -25.46
CA VAL A 48 -11.90 -0.26 -24.37
C VAL A 48 -12.55 0.00 -23.02
N ILE A 49 -13.37 1.05 -22.91
CA ILE A 49 -14.12 1.40 -21.69
C ILE A 49 -15.17 0.33 -21.36
N GLU A 50 -15.94 -0.14 -22.34
CA GLU A 50 -16.94 -1.19 -22.16
C GLU A 50 -16.31 -2.52 -21.72
N LYS A 51 -15.20 -2.92 -22.35
CA LYS A 51 -14.50 -4.16 -22.01
C LYS A 51 -13.90 -4.17 -20.60
N ASN A 52 -13.65 -2.99 -20.03
CA ASN A 52 -13.01 -2.83 -18.72
C ASN A 52 -13.94 -2.21 -17.67
N GLU A 53 -15.26 -2.30 -17.86
CA GLU A 53 -16.24 -1.64 -16.99
C GLU A 53 -16.09 -1.99 -15.50
N SER A 54 -15.79 -3.25 -15.18
CA SER A 54 -15.53 -3.68 -13.79
C SER A 54 -14.33 -2.98 -13.17
N ALA A 55 -13.24 -2.82 -13.93
CA ALA A 55 -12.04 -2.13 -13.47
C ALA A 55 -12.27 -0.62 -13.30
N ILE A 56 -13.13 -0.03 -14.14
CA ILE A 56 -13.53 1.37 -14.01
C ILE A 56 -14.37 1.58 -12.74
N ILE A 57 -15.28 0.67 -12.43
CA ILE A 57 -16.08 0.72 -11.19
C ILE A 57 -15.17 0.64 -9.96
N ASP A 58 -14.19 -0.27 -9.97
CA ASP A 58 -13.23 -0.41 -8.87
C ASP A 58 -12.35 0.83 -8.73
N LEU A 59 -11.87 1.39 -9.84
CA LEU A 59 -11.12 2.65 -9.86
C LEU A 59 -11.96 3.82 -9.31
N THR A 60 -13.24 3.93 -9.68
CA THR A 60 -14.13 4.96 -9.14
C THR A 60 -14.27 4.83 -7.62
N LYS A 61 -14.44 3.60 -7.10
CA LYS A 61 -14.52 3.36 -5.66
C LYS A 61 -13.23 3.77 -4.95
N GLU A 62 -12.08 3.35 -5.47
CA GLU A 62 -10.77 3.68 -4.89
C GLU A 62 -10.53 5.20 -4.87
N ILE A 63 -10.92 5.93 -5.93
CA ILE A 63 -10.84 7.40 -5.98
C ILE A 63 -11.73 8.04 -4.91
N VAL A 64 -12.95 7.53 -4.72
CA VAL A 64 -13.88 8.04 -3.71
C VAL A 64 -13.33 7.78 -2.30
N GLU A 65 -12.84 6.57 -2.02
CA GLU A 65 -12.25 6.17 -0.74
C GLU A 65 -11.01 7.02 -0.41
N THR A 66 -10.06 7.12 -1.34
CA THR A 66 -8.85 7.93 -1.18
C THR A 66 -9.18 9.40 -0.89
N LYS A 67 -10.20 9.95 -1.55
CA LYS A 67 -10.64 11.33 -1.32
C LYS A 67 -11.28 11.53 0.06
N HIS A 68 -12.01 10.53 0.55
CA HIS A 68 -12.52 10.52 1.92
C HIS A 68 -11.39 10.46 2.95
N GLU A 69 -10.36 9.64 2.71
CA GLU A 69 -9.17 9.56 3.56
C GLU A 69 -8.43 10.90 3.61
N VAL A 70 -8.20 11.55 2.45
CA VAL A 70 -7.57 12.87 2.38
C VAL A 70 -8.39 13.93 3.13
N LYS A 71 -9.73 13.90 3.05
CA LYS A 71 -10.59 14.80 3.83
C LYS A 71 -10.48 14.51 5.33
N SER A 72 -10.41 13.25 5.74
CA SER A 72 -10.22 12.85 7.14
C SER A 72 -8.87 13.36 7.67
N ILE A 73 -7.80 13.20 6.90
CA ILE A 73 -6.47 13.75 7.21
C ILE A 73 -6.53 15.27 7.29
N ARG A 74 -7.22 15.95 6.35
CA ARG A 74 -7.40 17.40 6.38
C ARG A 74 -8.15 17.86 7.64
N VAL A 75 -9.24 17.19 8.02
CA VAL A 75 -9.98 17.52 9.26
C VAL A 75 -9.12 17.27 10.50
N LEU A 76 -8.29 16.21 10.50
CA LEU A 76 -7.34 15.95 11.58
C LEU A 76 -6.25 17.03 11.66
N LEU A 77 -5.76 17.49 10.52
CA LEU A 77 -4.81 18.60 10.43
C LEU A 77 -5.46 19.90 10.90
N GLU A 78 -6.65 20.25 10.41
CA GLU A 78 -7.41 21.44 10.82
C GLU A 78 -7.74 21.42 12.33
N ARG A 79 -8.06 20.25 12.91
CA ARG A 79 -8.24 20.09 14.36
C ARG A 79 -6.95 20.20 15.17
N ARG A 80 -5.81 19.82 14.59
CA ARG A 80 -4.50 19.97 15.22
C ARG A 80 -3.97 21.39 15.09
N THR A 81 -4.24 22.08 13.98
CA THR A 81 -3.90 23.48 13.77
C THR A 81 -4.85 24.42 14.51
N SER A 82 -6.11 24.05 14.72
CA SER A 82 -7.06 24.85 15.52
C SER A 82 -6.73 24.89 17.03
N LYS A 83 -5.78 24.06 17.49
CA LYS A 83 -5.22 24.15 18.85
C LYS A 83 -4.06 25.16 18.94
N PHE A 84 -3.62 25.71 17.82
CA PHE A 84 -2.73 26.87 17.77
C PHE A 84 -3.62 28.12 17.65
N GLU A 85 -4.08 28.65 18.78
CA GLU A 85 -4.64 30.00 18.80
C GLU A 85 -3.52 30.98 18.48
N GLY A 86 -3.66 31.72 17.38
CA GLY A 86 -2.73 32.77 16.96
C GLY A 86 -1.85 32.44 15.75
N LEU A 87 -2.36 31.73 14.73
CA LEU A 87 -1.68 31.73 13.43
C LEU A 87 -1.76 33.11 12.80
N THR A 88 -0.61 33.78 12.73
CA THR A 88 -0.44 35.01 11.96
C THR A 88 -0.38 34.67 10.46
N GLU A 89 -0.53 35.66 9.56
CA GLU A 89 -0.39 35.46 8.09
C GLU A 89 0.92 34.73 7.71
N TYR A 90 1.96 34.86 8.55
CA TYR A 90 3.23 34.15 8.44
C TYR A 90 3.08 32.63 8.56
N ASP A 91 2.22 32.16 9.45
CA ASP A 91 2.00 30.73 9.70
C ASP A 91 1.17 30.08 8.58
N GLU A 92 0.25 30.83 7.95
CA GLU A 92 -0.44 30.36 6.75
C GLU A 92 0.51 30.17 5.56
N HIS A 93 1.42 31.13 5.36
CA HIS A 93 2.42 31.04 4.29
C HIS A 93 3.38 29.87 4.56
N PHE A 94 3.81 29.69 5.81
CA PHE A 94 4.64 28.55 6.21
C PHE A 94 3.93 27.21 5.96
N ILE A 95 2.66 27.07 6.37
CA ILE A 95 1.88 25.85 6.16
C ILE A 95 1.67 25.56 4.67
N LYS A 96 1.35 26.59 3.86
CA LYS A 96 1.21 26.43 2.39
C LYS A 96 2.52 26.01 1.75
N THR A 97 3.63 26.61 2.16
CA THR A 97 4.96 26.28 1.64
C THR A 97 5.35 24.86 2.05
N PHE A 98 5.17 24.50 3.32
CA PHE A 98 5.44 23.16 3.82
C PHE A 98 4.58 22.09 3.13
N ALA A 99 3.27 22.32 2.98
CA ALA A 99 2.38 21.41 2.28
C ALA A 99 2.78 21.23 0.80
N ARG A 100 3.20 22.32 0.14
CA ARG A 100 3.71 22.27 -1.24
C ARG A 100 5.02 21.49 -1.32
N GLN A 101 5.98 21.74 -0.42
CA GLN A 101 7.24 21.01 -0.35
C GLN A 101 7.00 19.51 -0.08
N ALA A 102 6.09 19.19 0.84
CA ALA A 102 5.73 17.81 1.15
C ALA A 102 5.06 17.12 -0.03
N ALA A 103 4.15 17.81 -0.74
CA ALA A 103 3.52 17.29 -1.95
C ALA A 103 4.53 17.06 -3.08
N ILE A 104 5.48 17.97 -3.30
CA ILE A 104 6.57 17.82 -4.26
C ILE A 104 7.46 16.64 -3.86
N SER A 105 7.89 16.57 -2.60
CA SER A 105 8.73 15.46 -2.11
C SER A 105 8.02 14.11 -2.21
N LEU A 106 6.72 14.06 -1.96
CA LEU A 106 5.91 12.86 -2.16
C LEU A 106 5.79 12.50 -3.65
N ALA A 107 5.52 13.48 -4.52
CA ALA A 107 5.47 13.28 -5.95
C ALA A 107 6.82 12.77 -6.49
N GLU A 108 7.94 13.34 -6.04
CA GLU A 108 9.29 12.88 -6.34
C GLU A 108 9.57 11.48 -5.81
N ALA A 109 9.09 11.15 -4.60
CA ALA A 109 9.24 9.80 -4.06
C ALA A 109 8.42 8.77 -4.85
N LEU A 110 7.23 9.16 -5.33
CA LEU A 110 6.37 8.32 -6.17
C LEU A 110 6.95 8.15 -7.58
N THR A 111 7.50 9.21 -8.19
CA THR A 111 8.19 9.11 -9.49
C THR A 111 9.51 8.35 -9.38
N LYS A 112 10.28 8.52 -8.30
CA LYS A 112 11.45 7.65 -8.02
C LYS A 112 11.07 6.19 -7.81
N LYS A 113 9.88 5.91 -7.24
CA LYS A 113 9.33 4.54 -7.16
C LYS A 113 8.94 3.97 -8.52
N ALA A 114 8.50 4.82 -9.45
CA ALA A 114 8.18 4.43 -10.83
C ALA A 114 9.44 4.23 -11.70
N VAL A 115 10.58 4.83 -11.33
CA VAL A 115 11.85 4.80 -12.08
C VAL A 115 12.94 3.99 -11.38
N ALA A 116 12.63 3.24 -10.31
CA ALA A 116 13.57 2.22 -9.85
C ALA A 116 13.59 1.11 -10.92
N PRO A 117 14.71 0.91 -11.67
CA PRO A 117 14.78 -0.21 -12.58
C PRO A 117 14.53 -1.47 -11.75
N ALA A 118 13.54 -2.26 -12.16
CA ALA A 118 13.37 -3.60 -11.62
C ALA A 118 14.75 -4.27 -11.75
N GLY A 119 15.41 -4.52 -10.62
CA GLY A 119 16.71 -5.17 -10.62
C GLY A 119 16.63 -6.46 -11.44
N PRO A 120 17.77 -6.98 -11.94
CA PRO A 120 17.77 -8.18 -12.79
C PRO A 120 16.92 -9.27 -12.13
N MET A 121 15.87 -9.71 -12.81
CA MET A 121 14.96 -10.71 -12.26
C MET A 121 15.72 -12.00 -12.00
N VAL A 122 15.73 -12.45 -10.75
CA VAL A 122 16.45 -13.68 -10.37
C VAL A 122 15.47 -14.83 -10.33
N THR A 123 15.74 -15.87 -11.11
CA THR A 123 14.96 -17.12 -11.05
C THR A 123 15.52 -18.01 -9.95
N VAL A 124 14.65 -18.43 -9.03
CA VAL A 124 14.95 -19.38 -7.97
C VAL A 124 13.99 -20.56 -8.11
N TYR A 125 14.57 -21.75 -8.12
CA TYR A 125 13.85 -23.01 -8.27
C TYR A 125 13.70 -23.70 -6.91
N ILE A 126 12.58 -24.40 -6.74
CA ILE A 126 12.30 -25.27 -5.60
C ILE A 126 12.26 -26.72 -6.09
N SER A 127 13.22 -27.54 -5.67
CA SER A 127 13.22 -28.98 -5.89
C SER A 127 12.16 -29.67 -5.01
N ALA A 128 11.66 -30.84 -5.45
CA ALA A 128 10.78 -31.70 -4.68
C ALA A 128 11.36 -32.10 -3.29
N ASP A 129 12.68 -32.17 -3.18
CA ASP A 129 13.39 -32.50 -1.94
C ASP A 129 13.51 -31.34 -0.95
N GLY A 130 12.97 -30.17 -1.32
CA GLY A 130 12.97 -28.98 -0.49
C GLY A 130 14.20 -28.11 -0.62
N GLU A 131 14.86 -28.17 -1.77
CA GLU A 131 16.05 -27.38 -2.06
C GLU A 131 15.69 -26.13 -2.85
N LEU A 132 16.14 -24.98 -2.36
CA LEU A 132 16.16 -23.74 -3.12
C LEU A 132 17.47 -23.63 -3.87
N TYR A 133 17.42 -23.46 -5.19
CA TYR A 133 18.62 -23.25 -5.98
C TYR A 133 18.43 -22.20 -7.07
N ARG A 134 19.55 -21.65 -7.55
CA ARG A 134 19.62 -20.87 -8.80
C ARG A 134 20.68 -21.49 -9.69
N GLU A 135 20.59 -21.24 -10.99
CA GLU A 135 21.61 -21.73 -11.90
C GLU A 135 22.93 -20.94 -11.76
N PRO A 136 24.09 -21.62 -11.83
CA PRO A 136 24.25 -23.08 -11.83
C PRO A 136 24.03 -23.70 -10.43
N LYS A 137 23.26 -24.81 -10.37
CA LYS A 137 22.86 -25.50 -9.13
C LYS A 137 24.06 -25.92 -8.26
N SER A 138 25.18 -26.28 -8.89
CA SER A 138 26.43 -26.67 -8.21
C SER A 138 27.02 -25.56 -7.31
N GLN A 139 26.76 -24.30 -7.61
CA GLN A 139 27.29 -23.16 -6.86
C GLN A 139 26.28 -22.57 -5.87
N TYR A 140 24.99 -22.66 -6.19
CA TYR A 140 23.96 -21.91 -5.48
C TYR A 140 22.80 -22.80 -5.07
N THR A 141 23.00 -23.56 -4.00
CA THR A 141 21.97 -24.44 -3.43
C THR A 141 21.84 -24.22 -1.92
N PHE A 142 20.60 -24.24 -1.45
CA PHE A 142 20.23 -24.18 -0.06
C PHE A 142 19.11 -25.18 0.22
N ARG A 143 19.45 -26.24 0.97
CA ARG A 143 18.49 -27.25 1.39
C ARG A 143 17.73 -26.82 2.64
N MET A 144 16.42 -26.98 2.61
CA MET A 144 15.55 -26.90 3.78
C MET A 144 14.81 -28.23 3.95
N GLU A 145 14.43 -28.53 5.17
CA GLU A 145 13.61 -29.71 5.44
C GLU A 145 12.17 -29.46 4.96
N ASN A 146 11.61 -30.40 4.21
CA ASN A 146 10.27 -30.29 3.62
C ASN A 146 9.16 -30.09 4.66
N SER A 147 9.30 -30.69 5.83
CA SER A 147 8.37 -30.57 6.95
C SER A 147 8.51 -29.25 7.73
N SER A 148 9.61 -28.51 7.52
CA SER A 148 9.91 -27.33 8.34
C SER A 148 8.94 -26.18 8.07
N GLY A 149 8.60 -25.44 9.13
CA GLY A 149 7.78 -24.23 9.01
C GLY A 149 8.39 -23.18 8.06
N ARG A 150 9.72 -23.21 7.84
CA ARG A 150 10.40 -22.35 6.87
C ARG A 150 10.06 -22.73 5.43
N MET A 151 10.07 -24.03 5.10
CA MET A 151 9.68 -24.48 3.76
C MET A 151 8.19 -24.22 3.52
N LYS A 152 7.33 -24.57 4.48
CA LYS A 152 5.89 -24.27 4.42
C LYS A 152 5.64 -22.79 4.18
N LEU A 153 6.41 -21.90 4.83
CA LEU A 153 6.33 -20.47 4.63
C LEU A 153 6.71 -20.05 3.21
N VAL A 154 7.80 -20.56 2.65
CA VAL A 154 8.17 -20.26 1.25
C VAL A 154 7.09 -20.76 0.28
N MET A 155 6.56 -21.96 0.50
CA MET A 155 5.48 -22.53 -0.33
C MET A 155 4.20 -21.69 -0.25
N ALA A 156 3.77 -21.28 0.95
CA ALA A 156 2.61 -20.42 1.14
C ALA A 156 2.78 -19.05 0.44
N LEU A 157 3.98 -18.46 0.53
CA LEU A 157 4.30 -17.22 -0.17
C LEU A 157 4.42 -17.39 -1.69
N MET A 158 4.71 -18.58 -2.19
CA MET A 158 4.72 -18.88 -3.62
C MET A 158 3.31 -18.89 -4.23
N THR A 159 2.32 -19.36 -3.46
CA THR A 159 0.92 -19.48 -3.93
C THR A 159 0.27 -18.12 -4.23
N SER A 160 0.69 -17.07 -3.51
CA SER A 160 0.14 -15.73 -3.67
C SER A 160 1.21 -14.71 -4.06
N ARG A 161 0.99 -13.97 -5.15
CA ARG A 161 1.82 -12.80 -5.49
C ARG A 161 1.52 -11.56 -4.62
N LYS A 162 0.48 -11.63 -3.78
CA LYS A 162 0.04 -10.54 -2.90
C LYS A 162 0.64 -10.71 -1.50
N TYR A 163 0.59 -9.64 -0.70
CA TYR A 163 0.91 -9.73 0.72
C TYR A 163 -0.03 -10.70 1.43
N ILE A 164 0.53 -11.63 2.20
CA ILE A 164 -0.21 -12.54 3.08
C ILE A 164 -0.05 -12.04 4.52
N PRO A 165 -1.15 -11.72 5.22
CA PRO A 165 -1.10 -11.28 6.62
C PRO A 165 -0.36 -12.27 7.51
N THR A 166 0.41 -11.75 8.48
CA THR A 166 1.24 -12.58 9.36
C THR A 166 0.43 -13.60 10.17
N LYS A 167 -0.81 -13.26 10.55
CA LYS A 167 -1.74 -14.20 11.22
C LYS A 167 -2.10 -15.37 10.31
N THR A 168 -2.44 -15.11 9.06
CA THR A 168 -2.72 -16.16 8.08
C THR A 168 -1.50 -17.05 7.83
N LEU A 169 -0.28 -16.49 7.87
CA LEU A 169 0.94 -17.29 7.76
C LEU A 169 1.16 -18.21 8.96
N ILE A 170 0.81 -17.81 10.17
CA ILE A 170 0.86 -18.68 11.37
C ILE A 170 0.00 -19.92 11.12
N ASP A 171 -1.25 -19.71 10.69
CA ASP A 171 -2.22 -20.78 10.45
C ASP A 171 -1.78 -21.74 9.34
N LEU A 172 -1.10 -21.23 8.30
CA LEU A 172 -0.68 -22.03 7.14
C LEU A 172 0.66 -22.77 7.33
N THR A 173 1.50 -22.34 8.28
CA THR A 173 2.89 -22.80 8.36
C THR A 173 3.23 -23.57 9.63
N ASP A 174 2.23 -23.81 10.49
CA ASP A 174 2.34 -24.42 11.82
C ASP A 174 3.34 -23.68 12.73
N LEU A 175 3.62 -22.40 12.45
CA LEU A 175 4.50 -21.58 13.27
C LEU A 175 3.70 -21.05 14.46
N SER A 176 4.25 -21.21 15.67
CA SER A 176 3.54 -20.95 16.92
C SER A 176 3.22 -19.48 17.22
N SER A 177 3.86 -18.53 16.55
CA SER A 177 3.69 -17.10 16.86
C SER A 177 4.16 -16.17 15.74
N ILE A 178 3.75 -14.91 15.83
CA ILE A 178 4.23 -13.82 14.96
C ILE A 178 5.76 -13.71 15.00
N LYS A 179 6.37 -13.83 16.19
CA LYS A 179 7.83 -13.82 16.34
C LYS A 179 8.49 -15.02 15.66
N SER A 180 7.84 -16.19 15.68
CA SER A 180 8.31 -17.38 14.98
C SER A 180 8.32 -17.16 13.46
N VAL A 181 7.27 -16.53 12.91
CA VAL A 181 7.21 -16.13 11.49
C VAL A 181 8.34 -15.16 11.14
N GLN A 182 8.53 -14.12 11.94
CA GLN A 182 9.62 -13.16 11.73
C GLN A 182 11.00 -13.81 11.73
N SER A 183 11.26 -14.65 12.73
CA SER A 183 12.52 -15.39 12.85
C SER A 183 12.74 -16.30 11.64
N ALA A 184 11.70 -17.02 11.20
CA ALA A 184 11.75 -17.85 10.00
C ALA A 184 12.07 -17.02 8.74
N VAL A 185 11.37 -15.90 8.53
CA VAL A 185 11.61 -14.97 7.41
C VAL A 185 13.04 -14.44 7.43
N GLN A 186 13.55 -14.00 8.60
CA GLN A 186 14.93 -13.52 8.72
C GLN A 186 15.95 -14.61 8.44
N ALA A 187 15.73 -15.83 8.94
CA ALA A 187 16.60 -16.97 8.67
C ALA A 187 16.65 -17.29 7.17
N ILE A 188 15.50 -17.32 6.49
CA ILE A 188 15.42 -17.53 5.05
C ILE A 188 16.17 -16.42 4.31
N LYS A 189 15.92 -15.15 4.63
CA LYS A 189 16.63 -14.01 4.01
C LYS A 189 18.14 -14.13 4.14
N ARG A 190 18.65 -14.45 5.34
CA ARG A 190 20.09 -14.61 5.59
C ARG A 190 20.68 -15.76 4.78
N MET A 191 20.00 -16.90 4.74
CA MET A 191 20.48 -18.09 4.03
C MET A 191 20.44 -17.89 2.52
N VAL A 192 19.34 -17.36 1.99
CA VAL A 192 19.19 -17.05 0.56
C VAL A 192 20.21 -16.02 0.11
N HIS A 193 20.46 -14.98 0.90
CA HIS A 193 21.50 -14.00 0.60
C HIS A 193 22.90 -14.64 0.62
N LYS A 194 23.21 -15.46 1.62
CA LYS A 194 24.52 -16.10 1.77
C LYS A 194 24.80 -17.13 0.67
N LYS A 195 23.81 -17.98 0.38
CA LYS A 195 23.95 -19.18 -0.47
C LYS A 195 23.50 -18.99 -1.91
N LEU A 196 22.44 -18.21 -2.15
CA LEU A 196 21.96 -17.93 -3.51
C LEU A 196 22.32 -16.52 -4.00
N LYS A 197 22.96 -15.68 -3.18
CA LYS A 197 23.31 -14.29 -3.53
C LYS A 197 22.12 -13.47 -4.05
N VAL A 198 20.92 -13.77 -3.56
CA VAL A 198 19.70 -13.01 -3.85
C VAL A 198 19.47 -12.03 -2.70
N SER A 199 19.53 -10.73 -3.00
CA SER A 199 19.14 -9.69 -2.08
C SER A 199 17.61 -9.64 -1.94
N GLU A 200 17.14 -9.38 -0.73
CA GLU A 200 15.71 -9.09 -0.46
C GLU A 200 14.72 -10.14 -0.98
N PHE A 201 14.97 -11.44 -0.79
CA PHE A 201 14.09 -12.53 -1.28
C PHE A 201 12.61 -12.42 -0.84
N ILE A 202 12.36 -11.98 0.39
CA ILE A 202 11.02 -11.75 0.96
C ILE A 202 10.89 -10.28 1.34
N VAL A 203 9.75 -9.66 1.07
CA VAL A 203 9.44 -8.28 1.46
C VAL A 203 8.19 -8.24 2.32
N GLY A 204 8.15 -7.33 3.30
CA GLY A 204 7.01 -7.22 4.23
C GLY A 204 7.39 -6.80 5.64
N TRP A 205 6.35 -6.55 6.43
CA TRP A 205 6.41 -6.04 7.80
C TRP A 205 5.49 -6.88 8.70
N GLN A 206 5.75 -6.84 10.00
CA GLN A 206 5.02 -7.64 11.00
C GLN A 206 3.50 -7.49 10.89
N ASP A 207 3.03 -6.25 10.71
CA ASP A 207 1.61 -5.92 10.81
C ASP A 207 0.90 -5.98 9.45
N SER A 208 1.64 -5.84 8.35
CA SER A 208 1.10 -5.85 6.99
C SER A 208 1.22 -7.22 6.29
N GLY A 209 2.03 -8.13 6.85
CA GLY A 209 2.31 -9.43 6.26
C GLY A 209 3.52 -9.44 5.32
N TYR A 210 3.69 -10.56 4.62
CA TYR A 210 4.86 -10.86 3.80
C TYR A 210 4.48 -11.33 2.40
N ARG A 211 5.39 -11.14 1.43
CA ARG A 211 5.33 -11.71 0.07
C ARG A 211 6.73 -11.98 -0.47
N ILE A 212 6.84 -12.81 -1.51
CA ILE A 212 8.06 -12.91 -2.30
C ILE A 212 8.32 -11.57 -3.01
N ASN A 213 9.58 -11.18 -3.10
CA ASN A 213 9.96 -9.97 -3.84
C ASN A 213 9.55 -10.09 -5.31
N PRO A 214 8.86 -9.09 -5.89
CA PRO A 214 8.49 -9.10 -7.31
C PRO A 214 9.64 -9.31 -8.30
N ASN A 215 10.88 -8.98 -7.89
CA ASN A 215 12.08 -9.19 -8.71
C ASN A 215 12.61 -10.64 -8.63
N VAL A 216 11.95 -11.53 -7.87
CA VAL A 216 12.31 -12.94 -7.77
C VAL A 216 11.22 -13.79 -8.41
N ILE A 217 11.62 -14.57 -9.41
CA ILE A 217 10.73 -15.55 -10.05
C ILE A 217 10.94 -16.88 -9.33
N LEU A 218 9.96 -17.29 -8.55
CA LEU A 218 9.95 -18.60 -7.90
C LEU A 218 9.30 -19.63 -8.82
N LYS A 219 10.00 -20.72 -9.13
CA LYS A 219 9.49 -21.84 -9.92
C LYS A 219 9.59 -23.15 -9.14
N LYS A 220 8.58 -24.00 -9.26
CA LYS A 220 8.64 -25.38 -8.78
C LYS A 220 9.20 -26.25 -9.90
N GLU A 221 10.17 -27.09 -9.57
CA GLU A 221 10.68 -28.16 -10.45
C GLU A 221 9.73 -29.37 -10.41
#